data_AF-A0A9Q0AMJ2-F1
#
_entry.id   AF-A0A9Q0AMJ2-F1
#
_cell.length_a   1.000
_cell.length_b   1.000
_cell.length_c   1.000
_cell.angle_alpha   90.00
_cell.angle_beta   90.00
_cell.angle_gamma   90.00
#
_symmetry.space_group_name_H-M   'P 1'
#
loop_
_entity.id
_entity.type
_entity.pdbx_description
1 polymer ?
#
loop_
_entity_poly.entity_id
_entity_poly.type
_entity_poly.pdbx_seq_one_letter_code
_entity_poly.pdbx_strand_id
1 'polypeptide(L)'
;MAATNINHEGHERRILALGGIVKGLGLDTSSISPVEYVDHAPFAFNNFVYKVELAKPATAAHFKTRAKKANIFAAFQGTTLLDSLHDHFGGLTFAANSQIVGGQMPLLPEGPWQRYKELWVARFKQQLKGADNSSLLNSWRVNGIRDRIDKFVNDHGIAELLKGVDTAQRVLVHGDLTKNNMLFAESHTGIFLLASDDLSPEHKVKWKIARAWDALLAARGAIRPSSIHGIDRLERLRQFEELLCPFDLGNEVMIERLKRKTPEWVEVKREAAMNQLLAFLDSVAA
;
A
#
# COMPACT_ATOMS: atom_id res chain seq x y z
N MET A 1 30.23 5.88 -24.50
CA MET A 1 30.05 4.94 -23.37
C MET A 1 28.58 4.60 -23.29
N ALA A 2 28.22 3.31 -23.42
CA ALA A 2 26.82 2.89 -23.32
C ALA A 2 26.34 3.13 -21.88
N ALA A 3 25.20 3.81 -21.71
CA ALA A 3 24.59 4.00 -20.40
C ALA A 3 24.29 2.61 -19.81
N THR A 4 24.82 2.32 -18.63
CA THR A 4 24.53 1.08 -17.92
C THR A 4 23.05 1.03 -17.60
N ASN A 5 22.41 -0.09 -17.97
CA ASN A 5 21.00 -0.25 -17.71
C ASN A 5 20.77 -0.56 -16.22
N ILE A 6 20.25 0.43 -15.48
CA ILE A 6 19.95 0.33 -14.05
C ILE A 6 19.00 -0.84 -13.71
N ASN A 7 18.20 -1.30 -14.68
CA ASN A 7 17.35 -2.47 -14.56
C ASN A 7 18.13 -3.78 -14.52
N HIS A 8 19.27 -3.85 -15.22
CA HIS A 8 20.14 -5.00 -15.25
C HIS A 8 21.07 -5.03 -14.03
N GLU A 9 21.47 -3.86 -13.55
CA GLU A 9 22.27 -3.70 -12.35
C GLU A 9 21.53 -4.30 -11.13
N GLY A 10 22.16 -5.29 -10.47
CA GLY A 10 21.61 -5.95 -9.29
C GLY A 10 20.77 -7.21 -9.52
N HIS A 11 20.80 -7.78 -10.72
CA HIS A 11 20.14 -9.06 -11.03
C HIS A 11 20.47 -10.18 -10.02
N GLU A 12 21.75 -10.46 -9.77
CA GLU A 12 22.18 -11.50 -8.84
C GLU A 12 21.73 -11.23 -7.40
N ARG A 13 21.57 -9.96 -7.02
CA ARG A 13 21.16 -9.56 -5.67
C ARG A 13 19.69 -9.84 -5.42
N ARG A 14 18.86 -9.65 -6.44
CA ARG A 14 17.43 -10.02 -6.40
C ARG A 14 17.25 -11.53 -6.25
N ILE A 15 18.10 -12.31 -6.91
CA ILE A 15 18.16 -13.77 -6.76
C ILE A 15 18.47 -14.15 -5.30
N LEU A 16 19.46 -13.51 -4.67
CA LEU A 16 19.79 -13.76 -3.26
C LEU A 16 18.65 -13.39 -2.30
N ALA A 17 18.00 -12.24 -2.51
CA ALA A 17 16.86 -11.82 -1.69
C ALA A 17 15.67 -12.80 -1.79
N LEU A 18 15.38 -13.29 -3.01
CA LEU A 18 14.37 -14.33 -3.22
C LEU A 18 14.72 -15.63 -2.49
N GLY A 19 15.98 -16.05 -2.50
CA GLY A 19 16.44 -17.19 -1.73
C GLY A 19 16.19 -17.04 -0.24
N GLY A 20 16.43 -15.85 0.31
CA GLY A 20 16.13 -15.52 1.71
C GLY A 20 14.64 -15.62 2.05
N ILE A 21 13.77 -15.12 1.17
CA ILE A 21 12.31 -15.21 1.33
C ILE A 21 11.85 -16.66 1.34
N VAL A 22 12.34 -17.47 0.39
CA VAL A 22 11.97 -18.89 0.29
C VAL A 22 12.43 -19.66 1.53
N LYS A 23 13.65 -19.40 2.02
CA LYS A 23 14.15 -19.96 3.27
C LYS A 23 13.30 -19.56 4.48
N GLY A 24 12.82 -18.31 4.54
CA GLY A 24 11.89 -17.83 5.56
C GLY A 24 10.54 -18.57 5.57
N LEU A 25 10.17 -19.20 4.45
CA LEU A 25 8.99 -20.08 4.36
C LEU A 25 9.29 -21.54 4.77
N GLY A 26 10.50 -21.83 5.26
CA GLY A 26 10.94 -23.18 5.60
C GLY A 26 11.20 -24.06 4.38
N LEU A 27 11.50 -23.45 3.24
CA LEU A 27 11.73 -24.13 1.96
C LEU A 27 13.16 -23.88 1.49
N ASP A 28 13.74 -24.87 0.81
CA ASP A 28 15.05 -24.76 0.19
C ASP A 28 14.91 -24.61 -1.32
N THR A 29 15.71 -23.74 -1.93
CA THR A 29 15.76 -23.53 -3.38
C THR A 29 16.85 -24.37 -4.02
N SER A 30 16.56 -25.05 -5.13
CA SER A 30 17.58 -25.66 -6.00
C SER A 30 18.10 -24.66 -7.04
N SER A 31 17.24 -23.80 -7.57
CA SER A 31 17.63 -22.77 -8.52
C SER A 31 16.64 -21.60 -8.49
N ILE A 32 17.11 -20.41 -8.88
CA ILE A 32 16.27 -19.24 -9.10
C ILE A 32 16.74 -18.64 -10.42
N SER A 33 15.84 -18.54 -11.40
CA SER A 33 16.16 -18.03 -12.73
C SER A 33 15.12 -17.03 -13.21
N PRO A 34 15.52 -15.98 -13.95
CA PRO A 34 14.56 -15.09 -14.60
C PRO A 34 13.85 -15.83 -15.75
N VAL A 35 12.54 -15.68 -15.84
CA VAL A 35 11.67 -16.23 -16.91
C VAL A 35 11.27 -15.14 -17.88
N GLU A 36 11.08 -13.93 -17.37
CA GLU A 36 10.68 -12.78 -18.17
C GLU A 36 11.40 -11.54 -17.62
N TYR A 37 11.91 -10.72 -18.54
CA TYR A 37 12.67 -9.52 -18.23
C TYR A 37 12.30 -8.40 -19.20
N VAL A 38 11.91 -7.24 -18.67
CA VAL A 38 11.65 -6.03 -19.48
C VAL A 38 12.79 -5.05 -19.26
N ASP A 39 13.70 -5.00 -20.23
CA ASP A 39 14.97 -4.25 -20.12
C ASP A 39 14.75 -2.74 -19.96
N HIS A 40 13.73 -2.18 -20.62
CA HIS A 40 13.38 -0.76 -20.58
C HIS A 40 12.09 -0.47 -19.81
N ALA A 41 11.80 -1.26 -18.76
CA ALA A 41 10.63 -0.99 -17.93
C ALA A 41 10.73 0.42 -17.31
N PRO A 42 9.67 1.25 -17.39
CA PRO A 42 9.64 2.57 -16.77
C PRO A 42 9.66 2.50 -15.23
N PHE A 43 9.39 1.32 -14.67
CA PHE A 43 9.44 1.02 -13.25
C PHE A 43 10.70 0.21 -12.95
N ALA A 44 11.74 0.89 -12.48
CA ALA A 44 12.95 0.20 -12.03
C ALA A 44 12.60 -0.84 -10.95
N PHE A 45 13.21 -2.03 -11.06
CA PHE A 45 13.06 -3.15 -10.11
C PHE A 45 11.74 -3.94 -10.13
N ASN A 46 10.75 -3.57 -10.96
CA ASN A 46 9.52 -4.33 -11.20
C ASN A 46 9.44 -4.85 -12.64
N ASN A 47 10.50 -5.53 -13.05
CA ASN A 47 10.74 -5.87 -14.44
C ASN A 47 11.28 -7.29 -14.64
N PHE A 48 11.22 -8.12 -13.60
CA PHE A 48 11.59 -9.53 -13.65
C PHE A 48 10.43 -10.40 -13.15
N VAL A 49 10.15 -11.47 -13.88
CA VAL A 49 9.44 -12.63 -13.35
C VAL A 49 10.48 -13.72 -13.10
N TYR A 50 10.56 -14.24 -11.87
CA TYR A 50 11.51 -15.29 -11.51
C TYR A 50 10.80 -16.64 -11.37
N LYS A 51 11.42 -17.70 -11.89
CA LYS A 51 11.12 -19.10 -11.58
C LYS A 51 12.02 -19.51 -10.42
N VAL A 52 11.40 -20.00 -9.36
CA VAL A 52 12.09 -20.62 -8.23
C VAL A 52 11.84 -22.12 -8.30
N GLU A 53 12.91 -22.89 -8.44
CA GLU A 53 12.88 -24.34 -8.30
C GLU A 53 13.27 -24.70 -6.87
N LEU A 54 12.54 -25.64 -6.27
CA LEU A 54 12.74 -26.03 -4.89
C LEU A 54 13.57 -27.30 -4.83
N ALA A 55 14.50 -27.36 -3.87
CA ALA A 55 15.37 -28.53 -3.65
C ALA A 55 14.58 -29.78 -3.23
N LYS A 56 13.39 -29.57 -2.64
CA LYS A 56 12.41 -30.62 -2.39
C LYS A 56 11.05 -30.17 -2.90
N PRO A 57 10.24 -31.08 -3.45
CA PRO A 57 8.88 -30.76 -3.84
C PRO A 57 8.14 -30.09 -2.69
N ALA A 58 7.64 -28.89 -2.97
CA ALA A 58 6.63 -28.23 -2.17
C ALA A 58 5.45 -29.18 -1.92
N THR A 59 5.36 -29.76 -0.73
CA THR A 59 4.15 -30.49 -0.35
C THR A 59 3.00 -29.51 -0.09
N ALA A 60 1.78 -29.99 -0.26
CA ALA A 60 0.59 -29.20 0.07
C ALA A 60 0.55 -28.77 1.56
N ALA A 61 1.34 -29.37 2.46
CA ALA A 61 1.48 -28.93 3.85
C ALA A 61 2.21 -27.58 3.98
N HIS A 62 3.22 -27.32 3.14
CA HIS A 62 3.83 -25.99 3.03
C HIS A 62 2.85 -24.98 2.42
N PHE A 63 1.87 -25.48 1.67
CA PHE A 63 0.99 -24.69 0.83
C PHE A 63 -0.52 -25.01 0.97
N LYS A 64 -1.10 -25.05 2.18
CA LYS A 64 -2.57 -25.15 2.33
C LYS A 64 -3.20 -23.98 3.11
N THR A 65 -4.28 -23.41 2.54
CA THR A 65 -5.32 -22.52 3.14
C THR A 65 -5.04 -21.02 3.35
N ARG A 66 -6.09 -20.25 3.73
CA ARG A 66 -6.07 -18.82 4.13
C ARG A 66 -5.02 -18.50 5.20
N ALA A 67 -4.63 -19.51 5.98
CA ALA A 67 -3.48 -19.53 6.86
C ALA A 67 -2.18 -19.09 6.17
N LYS A 68 -2.00 -19.34 4.87
CA LYS A 68 -0.85 -18.89 4.07
C LYS A 68 -0.76 -17.38 3.96
N LYS A 69 -1.87 -16.72 3.64
CA LYS A 69 -1.84 -15.27 3.45
C LYS A 69 -1.56 -14.58 4.78
N ALA A 70 -2.13 -15.13 5.86
CA ALA A 70 -1.83 -14.71 7.22
C ALA A 70 -0.38 -15.05 7.62
N ASN A 71 0.18 -16.20 7.23
CA ASN A 71 1.60 -16.54 7.45
C ASN A 71 2.53 -15.58 6.71
N ILE A 72 2.29 -15.31 5.43
CA ILE A 72 3.09 -14.39 4.61
C ILE A 72 3.01 -12.97 5.19
N PHE A 73 1.81 -12.52 5.55
CA PHE A 73 1.60 -11.23 6.18
C PHE A 73 2.30 -11.12 7.53
N ALA A 74 2.16 -12.14 8.39
CA ALA A 74 2.85 -12.22 9.67
C ALA A 74 4.38 -12.29 9.50
N ALA A 75 4.86 -13.01 8.49
CA ALA A 75 6.29 -13.13 8.19
C ALA A 75 6.86 -11.77 7.75
N PHE A 76 6.16 -11.00 6.91
CA PHE A 76 6.58 -9.63 6.57
C PHE A 76 6.66 -8.74 7.81
N GLN A 77 5.65 -8.77 8.69
CA GLN A 77 5.64 -7.98 9.93
C GLN A 77 6.69 -8.43 10.95
N GLY A 78 6.97 -9.73 11.03
CA GLY A 78 7.93 -10.33 11.97
C GLY A 78 9.35 -10.43 11.44
N THR A 79 9.62 -9.98 10.20
CA THR A 79 10.96 -9.96 9.64
C THR A 79 11.79 -8.91 10.38
N THR A 80 12.93 -9.34 10.93
CA THR A 80 13.93 -8.42 11.46
C THR A 80 14.43 -7.51 10.34
N LEU A 81 14.19 -6.20 10.50
CA LEU A 81 14.69 -5.23 9.54
C LEU A 81 16.21 -5.14 9.63
N LEU A 82 16.85 -5.04 8.46
CA LEU A 82 18.28 -4.74 8.36
C LEU A 82 18.57 -3.38 9.00
N ASP A 83 19.72 -3.24 9.66
CA ASP A 83 20.16 -2.01 10.34
C ASP A 83 20.06 -0.77 9.43
N SER A 84 20.36 -0.94 8.13
CA SER A 84 20.27 0.10 7.09
C SER A 84 18.85 0.63 6.81
N LEU A 85 17.80 0.02 7.37
CA LEU A 85 16.39 0.36 7.15
C LEU A 85 15.71 0.99 8.36
N HIS A 86 16.35 1.05 9.53
CA HIS A 86 15.69 1.53 10.75
C HIS A 86 15.44 3.04 10.76
N ASP A 87 16.31 3.81 10.09
CA ASP A 87 16.30 5.27 10.18
C ASP A 87 15.32 5.97 9.22
N HIS A 88 14.62 5.21 8.36
CA HIS A 88 13.79 5.80 7.31
C HIS A 88 12.48 5.05 7.04
N PHE A 89 11.55 5.75 6.40
CA PHE A 89 10.34 5.26 5.78
C PHE A 89 10.44 5.39 4.26
N GLY A 90 9.74 4.52 3.53
CA GLY A 90 9.59 4.63 2.09
C GLY A 90 9.71 3.29 1.39
N GLY A 91 10.18 3.33 0.16
CA GLY A 91 10.50 2.15 -0.61
C GLY A 91 11.84 1.54 -0.19
N LEU A 92 12.21 0.47 -0.88
CA LEU A 92 13.52 -0.15 -0.77
C LEU A 92 14.29 0.10 -2.06
N THR A 93 15.58 0.38 -1.94
CA THR A 93 16.49 0.48 -3.08
C THR A 93 17.83 -0.15 -2.72
N PHE A 94 18.77 -0.15 -3.67
CA PHE A 94 20.11 -0.64 -3.46
C PHE A 94 21.14 0.49 -3.46
N ALA A 95 22.02 0.50 -2.48
CA ALA A 95 23.20 1.35 -2.49
C ALA A 95 24.26 0.84 -3.50
N ALA A 96 25.23 1.69 -3.84
CA ALA A 96 26.32 1.35 -4.77
C ALA A 96 27.14 0.13 -4.30
N ASN A 97 27.31 -0.01 -2.99
CA ASN A 97 27.98 -1.16 -2.35
C ASN A 97 27.09 -2.41 -2.24
N SER A 98 25.94 -2.40 -2.92
CA SER A 98 25.00 -3.50 -3.01
C SER A 98 24.12 -3.81 -1.79
N GLN A 99 24.16 -3.01 -0.73
CA GLN A 99 23.26 -3.14 0.41
C GLN A 99 21.84 -2.66 0.11
N ILE A 100 20.84 -3.31 0.69
CA ILE A 100 19.45 -2.82 0.68
C ILE A 100 19.37 -1.63 1.64
N VAL A 101 18.87 -0.51 1.16
CA VAL A 101 18.72 0.75 1.92
C VAL A 101 17.34 1.35 1.68
N GLY A 102 16.94 2.32 2.51
CA GLY A 102 15.72 3.08 2.28
C GLY A 102 15.77 3.83 0.95
N GLY A 103 14.65 3.86 0.24
CA GLY A 103 14.53 4.49 -1.07
C GLY A 103 13.16 5.15 -1.32
N GLN A 104 13.01 5.72 -2.50
CA GLN A 104 11.73 6.25 -2.97
C GLN A 104 10.71 5.12 -3.19
N MET A 105 9.43 5.39 -2.94
CA MET A 105 8.35 4.47 -3.32
C MET A 105 8.02 4.63 -4.83
N PRO A 106 7.52 3.57 -5.50
CA PRO A 106 7.19 3.66 -6.92
C PRO A 106 6.14 4.73 -7.28
N LEU A 107 5.13 4.90 -6.43
CA LEU A 107 4.01 5.81 -6.67
C LEU A 107 4.08 7.12 -5.87
N LEU A 108 5.13 7.30 -5.06
CA LEU A 108 5.28 8.46 -4.21
C LEU A 108 6.71 9.00 -4.31
N PRO A 109 6.92 10.12 -5.02
CA PRO A 109 8.25 10.70 -5.21
C PRO A 109 8.83 11.27 -3.91
N GLU A 110 10.13 11.59 -3.91
CA GLU A 110 10.84 12.33 -2.84
C GLU A 110 11.19 11.53 -1.56
N GLY A 111 10.97 10.22 -1.54
CA GLY A 111 11.47 9.35 -0.46
C GLY A 111 12.95 8.99 -0.61
N PRO A 112 13.58 8.39 0.41
CA PRO A 112 13.00 7.98 1.68
C PRO A 112 12.86 9.14 2.68
N TRP A 113 12.01 8.97 3.71
CA TRP A 113 11.72 9.98 4.72
C TRP A 113 12.20 9.56 6.09
N GLN A 114 12.77 10.46 6.89
CA GLN A 114 13.23 10.12 8.24
C GLN A 114 12.05 10.03 9.22
N ARG A 115 11.04 10.88 9.02
CA ARG A 115 9.89 10.98 9.93
C ARG A 115 8.61 10.53 9.26
N TYR A 116 7.74 9.87 10.03
CA TYR A 116 6.46 9.39 9.52
C TYR A 116 5.56 10.53 9.04
N LYS A 117 5.66 11.71 9.67
CA LYS A 117 4.95 12.93 9.24
C LYS A 117 5.31 13.30 7.79
N GLU A 118 6.59 13.20 7.42
CA GLU A 118 7.07 13.60 6.09
C GLU A 118 6.50 12.69 4.99
N LEU A 119 6.38 11.39 5.27
CA LEU A 119 5.68 10.45 4.39
C LEU A 119 4.23 10.90 4.15
N TRP A 120 3.48 11.27 5.20
CA TRP A 120 2.11 11.75 5.05
C TRP A 120 2.02 13.09 4.31
N VAL A 121 2.94 14.02 4.56
CA VAL A 121 3.03 15.28 3.78
C VAL A 121 3.23 14.97 2.30
N ALA A 122 4.14 14.07 1.95
CA ALA A 122 4.38 13.67 0.57
C ALA A 122 3.11 13.08 -0.07
N ARG A 123 2.39 12.19 0.64
CA ARG A 123 1.12 11.61 0.17
C ARG A 123 0.08 12.67 -0.13
N PHE A 124 -0.12 13.62 0.79
CA PHE A 124 -1.09 14.70 0.59
C PHE A 124 -0.70 15.62 -0.57
N LYS A 125 0.59 15.96 -0.71
CA LYS A 125 1.09 16.73 -1.86
C LYS A 125 0.84 16.01 -3.18
N GLN A 126 1.03 14.69 -3.22
CA GLN A 126 0.76 13.89 -4.41
C GLN A 126 -0.73 13.89 -4.78
N GLN A 127 -1.63 13.80 -3.80
CA GLN A 127 -3.07 13.93 -4.06
C GLN A 127 -3.45 15.33 -4.52
N LEU A 128 -2.89 16.36 -3.90
CA LEU A 128 -3.09 17.75 -4.31
C LEU A 128 -2.64 18.00 -5.75
N LYS A 129 -1.52 17.41 -6.17
CA LYS A 129 -1.09 17.42 -7.58
C LYS A 129 -2.13 16.75 -8.50
N GLY A 130 -2.75 15.66 -8.05
CA GLY A 130 -3.89 15.05 -8.74
C GLY A 130 -5.08 16.00 -8.87
N ALA A 131 -5.43 16.70 -7.79
CA ALA A 131 -6.50 17.69 -7.78
C ALA A 131 -6.19 18.93 -8.64
N ASP A 132 -4.92 19.31 -8.73
CA ASP A 132 -4.43 20.39 -9.60
C ASP A 132 -4.58 20.04 -11.08
N ASN A 133 -4.40 18.76 -11.43
CA ASN A 133 -4.57 18.27 -12.80
C ASN A 133 -6.03 17.95 -13.15
N SER A 134 -6.94 17.92 -12.18
CA SER A 134 -8.35 17.63 -12.43
C SER A 134 -9.09 18.88 -12.88
N SER A 135 -9.69 18.79 -14.08
CA SER A 135 -10.58 19.83 -14.60
C SER A 135 -11.88 19.98 -13.80
N LEU A 136 -12.24 19.01 -12.96
CA LEU A 136 -13.44 19.07 -12.11
C LEU A 136 -13.17 19.64 -10.72
N LEU A 137 -11.95 19.45 -10.18
CA LEU A 137 -11.60 19.89 -8.84
C LEU A 137 -10.98 21.29 -8.81
N ASN A 138 -10.31 21.71 -9.89
CA ASN A 138 -9.69 23.02 -10.03
C ASN A 138 -8.86 23.41 -8.79
N SER A 139 -7.99 22.49 -8.34
CA SER A 139 -7.10 22.68 -7.18
C SER A 139 -7.78 22.97 -5.83
N TRP A 140 -9.11 22.83 -5.71
CA TRP A 140 -9.89 23.31 -4.54
C TRP A 140 -9.70 24.80 -4.22
N ARG A 141 -9.39 25.62 -5.23
CA ARG A 141 -9.09 27.06 -5.02
C ARG A 141 -10.33 27.90 -4.75
N VAL A 142 -11.50 27.40 -5.12
CA VAL A 142 -12.77 28.09 -4.88
C VAL A 142 -13.05 28.14 -3.37
N ASN A 143 -13.55 29.28 -2.88
CA ASN A 143 -13.93 29.50 -1.48
C ASN A 143 -12.81 29.35 -0.44
N GLY A 144 -11.54 29.51 -0.83
CA GLY A 144 -10.39 29.49 0.10
C GLY A 144 -10.09 28.13 0.73
N ILE A 145 -10.67 27.05 0.20
CA ILE A 145 -10.51 25.69 0.74
C ILE A 145 -9.05 25.24 0.62
N ARG A 146 -8.40 25.54 -0.51
CA ARG A 146 -6.98 25.23 -0.71
C ARG A 146 -6.09 25.82 0.39
N ASP A 147 -6.32 27.05 0.81
CA ASP A 147 -5.52 27.68 1.87
C ASP A 147 -5.69 26.94 3.21
N ARG A 148 -6.91 26.47 3.51
CA ARG A 148 -7.18 25.65 4.70
C ARG A 148 -6.47 24.30 4.64
N ILE A 149 -6.46 23.65 3.47
CA ILE A 149 -5.75 22.39 3.24
C ILE A 149 -4.24 22.61 3.40
N ASP A 150 -3.68 23.61 2.74
CA ASP A 150 -2.25 23.89 2.78
C ASP A 150 -1.81 24.23 4.21
N LYS A 151 -2.63 24.98 4.96
CA LYS A 151 -2.41 25.21 6.39
C LYS A 151 -2.41 23.89 7.19
N PHE A 152 -3.40 23.02 6.96
CA PHE A 152 -3.50 21.73 7.64
C PHE A 152 -2.27 20.84 7.37
N VAL A 153 -1.82 20.77 6.11
CA VAL A 153 -0.70 19.94 5.67
C VAL A 153 0.63 20.46 6.20
N ASN A 154 0.84 21.79 6.20
CA ASN A 154 2.12 22.40 6.56
C ASN A 154 2.27 22.64 8.08
N ASP A 155 1.18 22.91 8.80
CA ASP A 155 1.23 23.25 10.21
C ASP A 155 1.14 21.99 11.12
N HIS A 156 0.24 22.04 12.10
CA HIS A 156 0.07 21.04 13.15
C HIS A 156 -1.00 19.98 12.83
N GLY A 157 -1.75 20.09 11.73
CA GLY A 157 -2.88 19.20 11.43
C GLY A 157 -2.49 17.72 11.36
N ILE A 158 -1.42 17.41 10.63
CA ILE A 158 -0.88 16.04 10.56
C ILE A 158 -0.33 15.58 11.92
N ALA A 159 0.35 16.47 12.64
CA ALA A 159 0.91 16.14 13.95
C ALA A 159 -0.18 15.82 14.98
N GLU A 160 -1.33 16.51 14.92
CA GLU A 160 -2.49 16.24 15.76
C GLU A 160 -3.06 14.85 15.50
N LEU A 161 -3.21 14.47 14.23
CA LEU A 161 -3.69 13.15 13.85
C LEU A 161 -2.65 12.03 14.10
N LEU A 162 -1.38 12.36 14.34
CA LEU A 162 -0.37 11.39 14.72
C LEU A 162 -0.21 11.23 16.24
N LYS A 163 -0.90 12.03 17.08
CA LYS A 163 -0.85 11.86 18.54
C LYS A 163 -1.35 10.47 18.95
N GLY A 164 -0.56 9.74 19.72
CA GLY A 164 -0.91 8.37 20.13
C GLY A 164 -0.75 7.31 19.04
N VAL A 165 -0.17 7.65 17.89
CA VAL A 165 0.29 6.67 16.90
C VAL A 165 1.76 6.38 17.17
N ASP A 166 2.16 5.11 17.13
CA ASP A 166 3.58 4.75 17.13
C ASP A 166 4.22 5.11 15.78
N THR A 167 4.86 6.28 15.74
CA THR A 167 5.58 6.77 14.57
C THR A 167 7.03 6.24 14.48
N ALA A 168 7.48 5.46 15.47
CA ALA A 168 8.81 4.85 15.52
C ALA A 168 8.79 3.40 15.04
N GLN A 169 7.63 2.74 15.04
CA GLN A 169 7.50 1.39 14.49
C GLN A 169 7.95 1.32 13.03
N ARG A 170 8.74 0.30 12.71
CA ARG A 170 9.19 -0.04 11.36
C ARG A 170 8.91 -1.50 11.12
N VAL A 171 8.24 -1.80 10.01
CA VAL A 171 7.99 -3.17 9.54
C VAL A 171 8.07 -3.20 8.03
N LEU A 172 8.44 -4.35 7.47
CA LEU A 172 8.36 -4.55 6.02
C LEU A 172 6.89 -4.70 5.63
N VAL A 173 6.43 -3.88 4.68
CA VAL A 173 5.07 -3.91 4.17
C VAL A 173 5.08 -4.11 2.67
N HIS A 174 4.27 -5.05 2.19
CA HIS A 174 3.96 -5.14 0.77
C HIS A 174 2.87 -4.11 0.43
N GLY A 175 3.25 -3.00 -0.22
CA GLY A 175 2.37 -1.85 -0.47
C GLY A 175 1.13 -2.11 -1.35
N ASP A 176 1.10 -3.24 -2.08
CA ASP A 176 -0.03 -3.63 -2.93
C ASP A 176 -0.36 -5.13 -2.78
N LEU A 177 -0.58 -5.62 -1.56
CA LEU A 177 -0.79 -7.07 -1.35
C LEU A 177 -2.20 -7.51 -1.79
N THR A 178 -2.37 -7.76 -3.09
CA THR A 178 -3.63 -8.21 -3.70
C THR A 178 -3.52 -9.64 -4.22
N LYS A 179 -4.65 -10.25 -4.62
CA LYS A 179 -4.62 -11.58 -5.26
C LYS A 179 -3.80 -11.60 -6.54
N ASN A 180 -3.76 -10.50 -7.29
CA ASN A 180 -3.02 -10.39 -8.54
C ASN A 180 -1.51 -10.35 -8.30
N ASN A 181 -1.09 -9.87 -7.13
CA ASN A 181 0.32 -9.83 -6.71
C ASN A 181 0.71 -11.04 -5.85
N MET A 182 -0.09 -12.11 -5.88
CA MET A 182 0.21 -13.39 -5.24
C MET A 182 0.16 -14.51 -6.27
N LEU A 183 1.33 -15.04 -6.64
CA LEU A 183 1.41 -16.22 -7.49
C LEU A 183 1.22 -17.50 -6.65
N PHE A 184 0.34 -18.38 -7.10
CA PHE A 184 0.12 -19.70 -6.51
C PHE A 184 0.39 -20.78 -7.56
N ALA A 185 1.18 -21.80 -7.22
CA ALA A 185 1.24 -23.03 -8.01
C ALA A 185 -0.08 -23.82 -7.82
N GLU A 186 -0.67 -24.33 -8.90
CA GLU A 186 -2.03 -24.90 -8.89
C GLU A 186 -2.17 -26.17 -8.02
N SER A 187 -3.16 -26.14 -7.11
CA SER A 187 -4.15 -27.22 -6.88
C SER A 187 -5.19 -26.83 -5.80
N HIS A 188 -6.39 -26.46 -6.27
CA HIS A 188 -7.78 -26.61 -5.78
C HIS A 188 -8.22 -26.47 -4.28
N THR A 189 -9.16 -25.50 -4.08
CA THR A 189 -10.50 -25.39 -3.38
C THR A 189 -10.89 -25.90 -1.95
N GLY A 190 -11.86 -25.20 -1.29
CA GLY A 190 -12.74 -25.60 -0.11
C GLY A 190 -12.95 -24.53 1.02
N ILE A 191 -14.04 -23.74 1.24
CA ILE A 191 -15.46 -23.80 1.84
C ILE A 191 -15.52 -23.97 3.42
N PHE A 192 -16.20 -23.19 4.32
CA PHE A 192 -17.63 -23.14 4.80
C PHE A 192 -17.98 -22.00 5.82
N LEU A 193 -19.28 -21.90 6.21
CA LEU A 193 -20.08 -20.74 6.68
C LEU A 193 -20.59 -20.80 8.17
N LEU A 194 -20.72 -19.65 8.89
CA LEU A 194 -21.69 -19.37 10.01
C LEU A 194 -22.03 -17.86 10.12
N ALA A 195 -23.31 -17.45 10.10
CA ALA A 195 -23.81 -16.05 9.93
C ALA A 195 -24.33 -15.39 11.21
N SER A 196 -24.36 -14.04 11.22
CA SER A 196 -25.23 -13.18 12.05
C SER A 196 -26.27 -12.50 11.14
N ASP A 197 -27.42 -12.11 11.69
CA ASP A 197 -28.67 -12.04 10.91
C ASP A 197 -28.87 -10.80 10.01
N ASP A 198 -28.14 -9.70 10.20
CA ASP A 198 -28.49 -8.41 9.55
C ASP A 198 -27.75 -8.06 8.25
N LEU A 199 -26.96 -8.98 7.68
CA LEU A 199 -26.19 -8.73 6.44
C LEU A 199 -26.84 -9.40 5.22
N SER A 200 -26.67 -8.81 4.02
CA SER A 200 -27.04 -9.48 2.76
C SER A 200 -26.25 -10.80 2.60
N PRO A 201 -26.76 -11.82 1.88
CA PRO A 201 -26.05 -13.11 1.74
C PRO A 201 -24.61 -12.98 1.24
N GLU A 202 -24.35 -12.08 0.31
CA GLU A 202 -22.99 -11.80 -0.20
C GLU A 202 -22.12 -11.11 0.87
N HIS A 203 -22.66 -10.13 1.59
CA HIS A 203 -21.95 -9.47 2.69
C HIS A 203 -21.70 -10.43 3.87
N LYS A 204 -22.62 -11.36 4.14
CA LYS A 204 -22.44 -12.45 5.13
C LYS A 204 -21.25 -13.32 4.74
N VAL A 205 -21.07 -13.66 3.47
CA VAL A 205 -19.90 -14.43 3.00
C VAL A 205 -18.61 -13.62 3.15
N LYS A 206 -18.60 -12.36 2.69
CA LYS A 206 -17.44 -11.45 2.82
C LYS A 206 -17.04 -11.23 4.28
N TRP A 207 -18.00 -11.00 5.17
CA TRP A 207 -17.79 -10.82 6.60
C TRP A 207 -17.20 -12.07 7.28
N LYS A 208 -17.72 -13.25 6.96
CA LYS A 208 -17.15 -14.53 7.45
C LYS A 208 -15.71 -14.71 6.99
N ILE A 209 -15.41 -14.34 5.74
CA ILE A 209 -14.06 -14.40 5.20
C ILE A 209 -13.15 -13.44 5.98
N ALA A 210 -13.56 -12.19 6.18
CA ALA A 210 -12.80 -11.19 6.92
C ALA A 210 -12.53 -11.63 8.36
N ARG A 211 -13.55 -12.10 9.09
CA ARG A 211 -13.40 -12.64 10.45
C ARG A 211 -12.44 -13.81 10.55
N ALA A 212 -12.54 -14.77 9.63
CA ALA A 212 -11.63 -15.92 9.61
C ALA A 212 -10.19 -15.47 9.34
N TRP A 213 -10.01 -14.44 8.51
CA TRP A 213 -8.69 -13.87 8.22
C TRP A 213 -8.11 -13.14 9.43
N ASP A 214 -8.92 -12.31 10.10
CA ASP A 214 -8.55 -11.62 11.34
C ASP A 214 -8.16 -12.60 12.45
N ALA A 215 -8.93 -13.67 12.65
CA ALA A 215 -8.61 -14.71 13.62
C ALA A 215 -7.29 -15.45 13.30
N LEU A 216 -7.03 -15.70 12.01
CA LEU A 216 -5.77 -16.33 11.58
C LEU A 216 -4.56 -15.42 11.78
N LEU A 217 -4.71 -14.11 11.56
CA LEU A 217 -3.68 -13.12 11.86
C LEU A 217 -3.42 -13.06 13.37
N ALA A 218 -4.47 -13.02 14.18
CA ALA A 218 -4.37 -13.01 15.64
C ALA A 218 -3.61 -14.25 16.17
N ALA A 219 -3.97 -15.44 15.67
CA ALA A 219 -3.31 -16.70 16.06
C ALA A 219 -1.82 -16.77 15.68
N ARG A 220 -1.33 -15.87 14.83
CA ARG A 220 0.07 -15.79 14.40
C ARG A 220 0.83 -14.64 15.04
N GLY A 221 0.21 -13.92 15.98
CA GLY A 221 0.80 -12.72 16.57
C GLY A 221 0.96 -11.57 15.57
N ALA A 222 0.28 -11.62 14.41
CA ALA A 222 0.33 -10.52 13.45
C ALA A 222 -0.41 -9.30 14.02
N ILE A 223 0.12 -8.11 13.73
CA ILE A 223 -0.49 -6.85 14.12
C ILE A 223 -1.71 -6.62 13.21
N ARG A 224 -2.88 -6.53 13.83
CA ARG A 224 -4.17 -6.31 13.17
C ARG A 224 -4.56 -4.83 13.28
N PRO A 225 -5.36 -4.29 12.36
CA PRO A 225 -5.89 -2.93 12.49
C PRO A 225 -6.50 -2.66 13.87
N SER A 226 -7.31 -3.60 14.38
CA SER A 226 -7.94 -3.51 15.71
C SER A 226 -6.97 -3.49 16.90
N SER A 227 -5.72 -3.91 16.70
CA SER A 227 -4.67 -3.88 17.74
C SER A 227 -3.66 -2.74 17.56
N ILE A 228 -3.75 -1.97 16.47
CA ILE A 228 -2.87 -0.82 16.26
C ILE A 228 -3.38 0.33 17.13
N HIS A 229 -2.54 0.79 18.07
CA HIS A 229 -2.84 1.97 18.86
C HIS A 229 -2.88 3.21 17.94
N GLY A 230 -3.95 4.00 18.03
CA GLY A 230 -4.17 5.17 17.16
C GLY A 230 -4.61 4.85 15.73
N ILE A 231 -5.10 3.62 15.45
CA ILE A 231 -5.57 3.22 14.10
C ILE A 231 -6.72 4.11 13.58
N ASP A 232 -7.58 4.58 14.46
CA ASP A 232 -8.67 5.50 14.15
C ASP A 232 -8.11 6.82 13.58
N ARG A 233 -6.99 7.30 14.11
CA ARG A 233 -6.34 8.51 13.62
C ARG A 233 -5.59 8.31 12.31
N LEU A 234 -4.95 7.14 12.13
CA LEU A 234 -4.38 6.74 10.84
C LEU A 234 -5.46 6.64 9.76
N GLU A 235 -6.63 6.12 10.11
CA GLU A 235 -7.79 6.06 9.23
C GLU A 235 -8.31 7.48 8.90
N ARG A 236 -8.31 8.42 9.86
CA ARG A 236 -8.60 9.83 9.55
C ARG A 236 -7.60 10.45 8.57
N LEU A 237 -6.31 10.16 8.69
CA LEU A 237 -5.30 10.61 7.71
C LEU A 237 -5.56 10.02 6.31
N ARG A 238 -5.95 8.75 6.25
CA ARG A 238 -6.34 8.09 4.99
C ARG A 238 -7.60 8.71 4.39
N GLN A 239 -8.63 8.96 5.20
CA GLN A 239 -9.84 9.62 4.75
C GLN A 239 -9.53 11.01 4.18
N PHE A 240 -8.66 11.77 4.86
CA PHE A 240 -8.22 13.06 4.32
C PHE A 240 -7.52 12.91 2.97
N GLU A 241 -6.59 11.96 2.82
CA GLU A 241 -5.92 11.67 1.55
C GLU A 241 -6.93 11.43 0.40
N GLU A 242 -7.96 10.63 0.65
CA GLU A 242 -8.99 10.31 -0.33
C GLU A 242 -9.87 11.52 -0.67
N LEU A 243 -10.15 12.39 0.30
CA LEU A 243 -10.92 13.62 0.10
C LEU A 243 -10.16 14.70 -0.69
N LEU A 244 -8.83 14.71 -0.62
CA LEU A 244 -7.99 15.66 -1.37
C LEU A 244 -8.12 15.47 -2.88
N CYS A 245 -8.25 14.24 -3.36
CA CYS A 245 -8.44 13.94 -4.77
C CYS A 245 -9.30 12.68 -4.94
N PRO A 246 -10.63 12.79 -4.80
CA PRO A 246 -11.52 11.64 -4.89
C PRO A 246 -11.38 10.97 -6.26
N PHE A 247 -11.27 9.65 -6.29
CA PHE A 247 -10.99 8.90 -7.53
C PHE A 247 -11.96 9.24 -8.67
N ASP A 248 -13.25 9.36 -8.36
CA ASP A 248 -14.30 9.73 -9.33
C ASP A 248 -14.10 11.11 -9.97
N LEU A 249 -13.43 12.03 -9.27
CA LEU A 249 -13.25 13.43 -9.68
C LEU A 249 -11.82 13.74 -10.11
N GLY A 250 -10.84 12.90 -9.74
CA GLY A 250 -9.42 13.10 -10.03
C GLY A 250 -8.86 12.21 -11.15
N ASN A 251 -9.45 11.04 -11.39
CA ASN A 251 -8.96 10.11 -12.39
C ASN A 251 -9.49 10.46 -13.80
N GLU A 252 -8.60 10.54 -14.80
CA GLU A 252 -8.94 10.91 -16.18
C GLU A 252 -10.05 10.05 -16.78
N VAL A 253 -9.99 8.73 -16.61
CA VAL A 253 -11.01 7.81 -17.14
C VAL A 253 -12.37 8.06 -16.48
N MET A 254 -12.37 8.37 -15.18
CA MET A 254 -13.60 8.68 -14.46
C MET A 254 -14.15 10.04 -14.85
N ILE A 255 -13.30 11.05 -15.00
CA ILE A 255 -13.68 12.37 -15.51
C ILE A 255 -14.34 12.23 -16.90
N GLU A 256 -13.76 11.46 -17.82
CA GLU A 256 -14.36 11.19 -19.13
C GLU A 256 -15.72 10.48 -19.04
N ARG A 257 -15.91 9.61 -18.04
CA ARG A 257 -17.22 9.01 -17.76
C ARG A 257 -18.21 10.03 -17.21
N LEU A 258 -17.76 10.95 -16.36
CA LEU A 258 -18.59 11.99 -15.76
C LEU A 258 -19.00 13.06 -16.78
N LYS A 259 -18.16 13.37 -17.77
CA LYS A 259 -18.52 14.27 -18.90
C LYS A 259 -19.73 13.78 -19.70
N ARG A 260 -20.09 12.49 -19.62
CA ARG A 260 -21.30 11.92 -20.23
C ARG A 260 -22.56 12.08 -19.37
N LYS A 261 -22.43 12.60 -18.16
CA LYS A 261 -23.54 12.93 -17.25
C LYS A 261 -23.93 14.39 -17.44
N THR A 262 -25.09 14.77 -16.88
CA THR A 262 -25.54 16.17 -16.95
C THR A 262 -24.63 17.06 -16.08
N PRO A 263 -24.40 18.33 -16.46
CA PRO A 263 -23.58 19.26 -15.68
C PRO A 263 -24.04 19.37 -14.22
N GLU A 264 -25.34 19.36 -13.97
CA GLU A 264 -25.93 19.44 -12.63
C GLU A 264 -25.52 18.25 -11.76
N TRP A 265 -25.47 17.04 -12.33
CA TRP A 265 -25.07 15.85 -11.59
C TRP A 265 -23.58 15.90 -11.22
N VAL A 266 -22.74 16.43 -12.12
CA VAL A 266 -21.31 16.61 -11.86
C VAL A 266 -21.10 17.65 -10.76
N GLU A 267 -21.89 18.73 -10.78
CA GLU A 267 -21.87 19.77 -9.75
C GLU A 267 -22.25 19.22 -8.38
N VAL A 268 -23.37 18.48 -8.28
CA VAL A 268 -23.79 17.84 -7.02
C VAL A 268 -22.70 16.93 -6.45
N LYS A 269 -22.01 16.17 -7.31
CA LYS A 269 -20.88 15.33 -6.87
C LYS A 269 -19.70 16.17 -6.35
N ARG A 270 -19.37 17.27 -7.03
CA ARG A 270 -18.30 18.16 -6.62
C ARG A 270 -18.62 18.84 -5.28
N GLU A 271 -19.82 19.37 -5.13
CA GLU A 271 -20.29 19.98 -3.89
C GLU A 271 -20.30 18.98 -2.73
N ALA A 272 -20.75 17.75 -2.95
CA ALA A 272 -20.72 16.71 -1.93
C ALA A 272 -19.30 16.42 -1.45
N ALA A 273 -18.33 16.28 -2.37
CA ALA A 273 -16.93 16.07 -2.03
C ALA A 273 -16.34 17.29 -1.29
N MET A 274 -16.68 18.50 -1.74
CA MET A 274 -16.28 19.75 -1.08
C MET A 274 -16.78 19.81 0.37
N ASN A 275 -18.06 19.50 0.60
CA ASN A 275 -18.68 19.54 1.92
C ASN A 275 -18.07 18.49 2.87
N GLN A 276 -17.75 17.30 2.36
CA GLN A 276 -17.04 16.27 3.14
C GLN A 276 -15.63 16.73 3.54
N LEU A 277 -14.90 17.36 2.62
CA LEU A 277 -13.56 17.88 2.90
C LEU A 277 -13.59 19.02 3.92
N LEU A 278 -14.53 19.95 3.80
CA LEU A 278 -14.75 21.02 4.77
C LEU A 278 -15.10 20.48 6.16
N ALA A 279 -16.08 19.57 6.23
CA ALA A 279 -16.48 18.93 7.47
C ALA A 279 -15.32 18.19 8.14
N PHE A 280 -14.46 17.53 7.35
CA PHE A 280 -13.24 16.92 7.87
C PHE A 280 -12.30 17.96 8.49
N LEU A 281 -11.99 19.03 7.75
CA LEU A 281 -11.08 20.09 8.23
C LEU A 281 -11.61 20.76 9.50
N ASP A 282 -12.91 21.00 9.59
CA ASP A 282 -13.57 21.55 10.79
C ASP A 282 -13.44 20.59 11.99
N SER A 283 -13.58 19.29 11.75
CA SER A 283 -13.49 18.26 12.80
C SER A 283 -12.08 18.03 13.39
N VAL A 284 -11.04 18.61 12.79
CA VAL A 284 -9.66 18.54 13.32
C VAL A 284 -9.20 19.90 13.90
N ALA A 285 -9.87 20.99 13.53
CA ALA A 285 -9.57 22.34 14.03
C ALA A 285 -10.24 22.65 15.38
N ALA A 286 -11.22 21.86 15.81
CA ALA A 286 -11.88 21.92 17.11
C ALA A 286 -11.13 21.10 18.17
#